data_AF-A0A2E1JKA5-F1
#
_entry.id   AF-A0A2E1JKA5-F1
#
_cell.length_a   1.000
_cell.length_b   1.000
_cell.length_c   1.000
_cell.angle_alpha   90.00
_cell.angle_beta   90.00
_cell.angle_gamma   90.00
#
_symmetry.space_group_name_H-M   'P 1'
#
loop_
_entity.id
_entity.type
_entity.pdbx_description
1 polymer ?
#
loop_
_entity_poly.entity_id
_entity_poly.type
_entity_poly.pdbx_seq_one_letter_code
_entity_poly.pdbx_strand_id
1 'polypeptide(L)'
;MNIVILSLLILCYSLVLGIIFAQVLLTAPVVFKVLDDQNASNFLRKIFPRYYLLIFLITLIALLISYLFFNLVDIYIALVAAVFAFTGYIIIPLTNLAKDRGWDSMFKWLHNLSVFNTLVIMIAAIIQIVRVTYL
;
A
#
# COMPACT_ATOMS: atom_id res chain seq x y z
N MET A 1 15.45 -21.64 8.33
CA MET A 1 14.82 -20.49 9.02
C MET A 1 13.80 -21.02 10.05
N ASN A 2 13.55 -20.32 11.16
CA ASN A 2 12.46 -20.71 12.06
C ASN A 2 11.11 -20.57 11.34
N ILE A 3 10.32 -21.65 11.28
CA ILE A 3 9.01 -21.70 10.59
C ILE A 3 8.11 -20.57 11.05
N VAL A 4 8.12 -20.25 12.35
CA VAL A 4 7.31 -19.16 12.91
C VAL A 4 7.70 -17.81 12.29
N ILE A 5 9.00 -17.54 12.17
CA ILE A 5 9.51 -16.28 11.58
C ILE A 5 9.15 -16.19 10.09
N LEU A 6 9.27 -17.31 9.37
CA LEU A 6 8.88 -17.41 7.96
C LEU A 6 7.40 -17.08 7.77
N SER A 7 6.53 -17.72 8.57
CA SER A 7 5.09 -17.51 8.53
C SER A 7 4.70 -16.08 8.88
N LEU A 8 5.39 -15.45 9.85
CA LEU A 8 5.15 -14.05 10.19
C LEU A 8 5.48 -13.11 9.03
N LEU A 9 6.59 -13.34 8.33
CA LEU A 9 6.95 -12.51 7.18
C LEU A 9 5.94 -12.68 6.03
N ILE A 10 5.57 -13.92 5.71
CA ILE A 10 4.55 -14.22 4.70
C ILE A 10 3.22 -13.56 5.06
N LEU A 11 2.79 -13.66 6.32
CA LEU A 11 1.56 -13.03 6.81
C LEU A 11 1.55 -11.52 6.58
N CYS A 12 2.67 -10.83 6.84
CA CYS A 12 2.76 -9.38 6.59
C CYS A 12 2.47 -9.04 5.13
N TYR A 13 3.11 -9.72 4.19
CA TYR A 13 2.90 -9.47 2.76
C TYR A 13 1.54 -9.94 2.25
N SER A 14 0.99 -11.04 2.79
CA SER A 14 -0.37 -11.48 2.49
C SER A 14 -1.41 -10.48 2.97
N LEU A 15 -1.22 -9.86 4.14
CA LEU A 15 -2.10 -8.78 4.63
C LEU A 15 -2.02 -7.55 3.72
N VAL A 16 -0.81 -7.16 3.29
CA VAL A 16 -0.63 -6.05 2.33
C VAL A 16 -1.39 -6.34 1.03
N LEU A 17 -1.24 -7.53 0.44
CA LEU A 17 -2.00 -7.92 -0.75
C LEU A 17 -3.50 -7.94 -0.51
N GLY A 18 -3.94 -8.48 0.62
CA GLY A 18 -5.35 -8.51 1.01
C GLY A 18 -5.96 -7.11 1.09
N ILE A 19 -5.24 -6.15 1.67
CA ILE A 19 -5.67 -4.75 1.75
C ILE A 19 -5.76 -4.12 0.36
N ILE A 20 -4.76 -4.33 -0.50
CA ILE A 20 -4.74 -3.80 -1.88
C ILE A 20 -5.92 -4.38 -2.68
N PHE A 21 -6.10 -5.70 -2.67
CA PHE A 21 -7.16 -6.35 -3.42
C PHE A 21 -8.55 -6.01 -2.89
N ALA A 22 -8.74 -5.94 -1.57
CA ALA A 22 -10.00 -5.50 -0.98
C ALA A 22 -10.36 -4.09 -1.46
N GLN A 23 -9.39 -3.17 -1.49
CA GLN A 23 -9.62 -1.81 -1.94
C GLN A 23 -9.97 -1.75 -3.43
N VAL A 24 -9.24 -2.45 -4.29
CA VAL A 24 -9.38 -2.38 -5.76
C VAL A 24 -10.58 -3.18 -6.27
N LEU A 25 -10.78 -4.39 -5.77
CA LEU A 25 -11.80 -5.33 -6.28
C LEU A 25 -13.16 -5.15 -5.60
N LEU A 26 -13.19 -4.73 -4.34
CA LEU A 26 -14.42 -4.68 -3.55
C LEU A 26 -14.81 -3.24 -3.22
N THR A 27 -13.95 -2.50 -2.52
CA THR A 27 -14.32 -1.20 -1.95
C THR A 27 -14.55 -0.14 -3.03
N ALA A 28 -13.59 0.11 -3.92
CA ALA A 28 -13.72 1.17 -4.91
C ALA A 28 -14.92 0.98 -5.87
N PRO A 29 -15.15 -0.21 -6.47
CA PRO A 29 -16.29 -0.43 -7.35
C PRO A 29 -17.64 -0.24 -6.65
N VAL A 30 -17.77 -0.74 -5.42
CA VAL A 30 -19.02 -0.60 -4.65
C VAL A 30 -19.26 0.86 -4.26
N VAL A 31 -18.23 1.58 -3.85
CA VAL A 31 -18.32 3.01 -3.50
C VAL A 31 -18.81 3.82 -4.70
N PHE A 32 -18.20 3.65 -5.87
CA PHE A 32 -18.59 4.38 -7.08
C PHE A 32 -19.95 3.94 -7.65
N LYS A 33 -20.42 2.73 -7.31
CA LYS A 33 -21.75 2.24 -7.72
C LYS A 33 -22.88 2.72 -6.82
N VAL A 34 -22.63 2.84 -5.52
CA VAL A 34 -23.69 3.04 -4.50
C VAL A 34 -23.81 4.51 -4.08
N LEU A 35 -22.70 5.26 -4.05
CA LEU A 35 -22.69 6.64 -3.58
C LEU A 35 -22.71 7.61 -4.76
N ASP A 36 -23.34 8.78 -4.56
CA ASP A 36 -23.15 9.92 -5.46
C ASP A 36 -21.70 10.44 -5.39
N ASP A 37 -21.31 11.27 -6.37
CA ASP A 37 -19.93 11.76 -6.50
C ASP A 37 -19.41 12.48 -5.26
N GLN A 38 -20.29 13.23 -4.58
CA GLN A 38 -19.92 14.00 -3.38
C GLN A 38 -19.63 13.07 -2.20
N ASN A 39 -20.52 12.10 -1.96
CA ASN A 39 -20.40 11.12 -0.89
C ASN A 39 -19.25 10.14 -1.17
N ALA A 40 -19.08 9.69 -2.41
CA ALA A 40 -17.95 8.88 -2.84
C ALA A 40 -16.63 9.63 -2.59
N SER A 41 -16.54 10.91 -3.00
CA SER A 41 -15.33 11.70 -2.74
C SER A 41 -15.06 11.87 -1.24
N ASN A 42 -16.08 12.15 -0.43
CA ASN A 42 -15.94 12.29 1.03
C ASN A 42 -15.44 10.99 1.69
N PHE A 43 -15.94 9.84 1.24
CA PHE A 43 -15.48 8.54 1.70
C PHE A 43 -14.01 8.30 1.32
N LEU A 44 -13.67 8.48 0.04
CA LEU A 44 -12.33 8.21 -0.48
C LEU A 44 -11.25 9.07 0.21
N ARG A 45 -11.55 10.34 0.46
CA ARG A 45 -10.66 11.27 1.20
C ARG A 45 -10.31 10.79 2.60
N LYS A 46 -11.21 10.04 3.26
CA LYS A 46 -11.01 9.54 4.62
C LYS A 46 -10.37 8.14 4.64
N ILE A 47 -10.72 7.27 3.69
CA ILE A 47 -10.23 5.89 3.68
C ILE A 47 -8.80 5.78 3.15
N PHE A 48 -8.41 6.53 2.11
CA PHE A 48 -7.09 6.39 1.49
C PHE A 48 -5.91 6.72 2.40
N PRO A 49 -5.95 7.77 3.26
CA PRO A 49 -4.87 8.00 4.22
C PRO A 49 -4.72 6.83 5.21
N ARG A 50 -5.84 6.25 5.66
CA ARG A 50 -5.84 5.10 6.58
C ARG A 50 -5.32 3.84 5.91
N TYR A 51 -5.69 3.63 4.65
CA TYR A 51 -5.20 2.54 3.80
C TYR A 51 -3.67 2.56 3.69
N TYR A 52 -3.08 3.71 3.32
CA TYR A 52 -1.63 3.81 3.20
C TYR A 52 -0.91 3.72 4.55
N LEU A 53 -1.48 4.33 5.60
CA LEU A 53 -0.93 4.23 6.95
C LEU A 53 -0.89 2.76 7.42
N LEU A 54 -1.96 2.00 7.21
CA LEU A 54 -2.00 0.59 7.60
C LEU A 54 -0.96 -0.23 6.84
N ILE A 55 -0.86 -0.05 5.52
CA ILE A 55 0.17 -0.72 4.71
C ILE A 55 1.58 -0.33 5.17
N PHE A 56 1.81 0.94 5.50
CA PHE A 56 3.09 1.42 6.00
C PHE A 56 3.47 0.76 7.34
N LEU A 57 2.53 0.67 8.29
CA LEU A 57 2.79 0.02 9.58
C LEU A 57 3.10 -1.47 9.41
N ILE A 58 2.38 -2.18 8.53
CA ILE A 58 2.65 -3.60 8.26
C ILE A 58 4.01 -3.79 7.57
N THR A 59 4.35 -2.92 6.61
CA THR A 59 5.65 -2.99 5.91
C THR A 59 6.83 -2.59 6.81
N LEU A 60 6.64 -1.74 7.83
CA LEU A 60 7.64 -1.51 8.87
C LEU A 60 7.88 -2.76 9.72
N ILE A 61 6.83 -3.51 10.07
CA ILE A 61 6.97 -4.80 10.76
C ILE A 61 7.72 -5.80 9.87
N ALA A 62 7.36 -5.88 8.58
CA ALA A 62 8.06 -6.71 7.62
C ALA A 62 9.54 -6.32 7.50
N LEU A 63 9.86 -5.02 7.47
CA LEU A 63 11.22 -4.51 7.43
C LEU A 63 12.01 -4.89 8.67
N LEU A 64 11.41 -4.78 9.86
CA LEU A 64 12.04 -5.19 11.11
C LEU A 64 12.34 -6.70 11.13
N ILE A 65 11.38 -7.52 10.70
CA ILE A 65 11.56 -8.98 10.60
C ILE A 65 12.68 -9.30 9.58
N SER A 66 12.66 -8.69 8.40
CA SER A 66 13.69 -8.87 7.38
C SER A 66 15.08 -8.47 7.90
N TYR A 67 15.18 -7.35 8.63
CA TYR A 67 16.44 -6.85 9.19
C TYR A 67 17.03 -7.79 10.25
N LEU A 68 16.20 -8.37 11.11
CA LEU A 68 16.66 -9.20 12.22
C LEU A 68 16.98 -10.64 11.80
N PHE A 69 16.32 -11.17 10.77
CA PHE A 69 16.32 -12.62 10.50
C PHE A 69 16.62 -13.02 9.06
N PHE A 70 16.69 -12.08 8.11
CA PHE A 70 16.87 -12.38 6.69
C PHE A 70 18.06 -11.62 6.06
N ASN A 71 18.27 -11.83 4.76
CA ASN A 71 19.41 -11.29 4.03
C ASN A 71 19.13 -9.89 3.49
N LEU A 72 20.18 -9.22 2.99
CA LEU A 72 20.09 -7.85 2.46
C LEU A 72 18.99 -7.67 1.40
N VAL A 73 18.76 -8.66 0.54
CA VAL A 73 17.70 -8.58 -0.49
C VAL A 73 16.31 -8.47 0.14
N ASP A 74 16.03 -9.21 1.23
CA ASP A 74 14.76 -9.16 1.96
C ASP A 74 14.54 -7.79 2.64
N ILE A 75 15.63 -7.20 3.12
CA ILE A 75 15.63 -5.87 3.73
C ILE A 75 15.31 -4.81 2.67
N TYR A 76 15.96 -4.86 1.51
CA TYR A 76 15.70 -3.91 0.43
C TYR A 76 14.27 -4.00 -0.10
N ILE A 77 13.71 -5.20 -0.26
CA ILE A 77 12.31 -5.37 -0.71
C ILE A 77 11.34 -4.76 0.31
N ALA A 78 11.54 -5.04 1.61
CA ALA A 78 10.71 -4.46 2.66
C ALA A 78 10.86 -2.94 2.75
N LEU A 79 12.08 -2.42 2.57
CA LEU A 79 12.37 -0.98 2.57
C LEU A 79 11.66 -0.28 1.40
N VAL A 80 11.70 -0.86 0.20
CA VAL A 80 10.96 -0.36 -0.96
C VAL A 80 9.47 -0.30 -0.65
N ALA A 81 8.88 -1.39 -0.15
CA ALA A 81 7.46 -1.41 0.19
C ALA A 81 7.09 -0.32 1.23
N ALA A 82 7.91 -0.16 2.28
CA ALA A 82 7.69 0.85 3.31
C ALA A 82 7.82 2.29 2.80
N VAL A 83 8.85 2.59 1.99
CA VAL A 83 9.05 3.93 1.41
C VAL A 83 7.91 4.31 0.48
N PHE A 84 7.46 3.39 -0.38
CA PHE A 84 6.34 3.64 -1.28
C PHE A 84 5.01 3.78 -0.53
N ALA A 85 4.80 3.02 0.55
CA ALA A 85 3.62 3.16 1.41
C ALA A 85 3.61 4.51 2.13
N PHE A 86 4.75 4.94 2.69
CA PHE A 86 4.92 6.25 3.31
C PHE A 86 4.69 7.39 2.30
N THR A 87 5.28 7.26 1.11
CA THR A 87 5.10 8.24 0.03
C THR A 87 3.63 8.36 -0.37
N GLY A 88 2.92 7.24 -0.47
CA GLY A 88 1.47 7.24 -0.69
C GLY A 88 0.70 7.94 0.42
N TYR A 89 1.02 7.67 1.69
CA TYR A 89 0.41 8.33 2.84
C TYR A 89 0.52 9.87 2.78
N ILE A 90 1.68 10.38 2.37
CA ILE A 90 1.93 11.82 2.23
C ILE A 90 1.25 12.41 0.97
N ILE A 91 1.20 11.67 -0.13
CA ILE A 91 0.63 12.17 -1.39
C ILE A 91 -0.88 12.33 -1.33
N ILE A 92 -1.61 11.44 -0.65
CA ILE A 92 -3.08 11.51 -0.61
C ILE A 92 -3.64 12.86 -0.13
N PRO A 93 -3.20 13.46 1.00
CA PRO A 93 -3.68 14.79 1.38
C PRO A 93 -3.32 15.86 0.33
N LEU A 94 -2.17 15.76 -0.33
CA LEU A 94 -1.79 16.65 -1.42
C LEU A 94 -2.71 16.49 -2.64
N THR A 95 -3.10 15.26 -2.98
CA THR A 95 -4.04 14.96 -4.07
C THR A 95 -5.40 15.60 -3.80
N ASN A 96 -5.88 15.50 -2.56
CA ASN A 96 -7.13 16.11 -2.15
C ASN A 96 -7.07 17.65 -2.23
N LEU A 97 -5.98 18.25 -1.76
CA LEU A 97 -5.75 19.70 -1.86
C LEU A 97 -5.68 20.18 -3.30
N ALA A 98 -5.01 19.43 -4.20
CA ALA A 98 -4.95 19.77 -5.62
C ALA A 98 -6.35 19.74 -6.26
N LYS A 99 -7.17 18.74 -5.91
CA LYS A 99 -8.57 18.66 -6.37
C LYS A 99 -9.40 19.85 -5.87
N ASP A 100 -9.26 20.21 -4.59
CA ASP A 100 -10.02 21.31 -3.98
C ASP A 100 -9.68 22.68 -4.57
N ARG A 101 -8.46 22.85 -5.06
CA ARG A 101 -7.99 24.09 -5.70
C ARG A 101 -8.21 24.14 -7.21
N GLY A 102 -8.80 23.11 -7.81
CA GLY A 102 -8.97 23.01 -9.26
C GLY A 102 -7.65 22.85 -10.04
N TRP A 103 -6.60 22.32 -9.39
CA TRP A 103 -5.30 22.11 -10.02
C TRP A 103 -5.25 20.76 -10.75
N ASP A 104 -6.01 20.64 -11.85
CA ASP A 104 -6.26 19.38 -12.54
C ASP A 104 -5.00 18.61 -12.97
N SER A 105 -3.97 19.32 -13.46
CA SER A 105 -2.71 18.70 -13.86
C SER A 105 -1.98 18.06 -12.67
N MET A 106 -1.90 18.80 -11.55
CA MET A 106 -1.28 18.33 -10.31
C MET A 106 -2.08 17.18 -9.69
N PHE A 107 -3.41 17.27 -9.68
CA PHE A 107 -4.29 16.19 -9.24
C PHE A 107 -4.04 14.91 -10.03
N LYS A 108 -4.01 14.98 -11.37
CA LYS A 108 -3.74 13.82 -12.24
C LYS A 108 -2.37 13.21 -11.95
N TRP A 109 -1.34 14.04 -11.82
CA TRP A 109 0.02 13.57 -11.53
C TRP A 109 0.10 12.86 -10.17
N LEU A 110 -0.42 13.48 -9.10
CA LEU A 110 -0.45 12.91 -7.76
C LEU A 110 -1.30 11.64 -7.67
N HIS A 111 -2.45 11.61 -8.37
CA HIS A 111 -3.30 10.42 -8.45
C HIS A 111 -2.55 9.26 -9.11
N ASN A 112 -1.94 9.48 -10.27
CA ASN A 112 -1.17 8.46 -10.98
C ASN A 112 0.02 7.97 -10.15
N LEU A 113 0.71 8.87 -9.44
CA LEU A 113 1.79 8.51 -8.53
C LEU A 113 1.30 7.63 -7.38
N SER A 114 0.11 7.89 -6.83
CA SER A 114 -0.49 7.01 -5.82
C SER A 114 -0.81 5.61 -6.39
N VAL A 115 -1.33 5.50 -7.62
CA VAL A 115 -1.57 4.20 -8.25
C VAL A 115 -0.25 3.45 -8.48
N PHE A 116 0.77 4.15 -8.97
CA PHE A 116 2.11 3.60 -9.14
C PHE A 116 2.68 3.07 -7.82
N ASN A 117 2.55 3.82 -6.71
CA ASN A 117 3.02 3.36 -5.40
C ASN A 117 2.34 2.06 -4.99
N THR A 118 1.02 1.95 -5.17
CA THR A 118 0.28 0.72 -4.86
C THR A 118 0.77 -0.46 -5.71
N LEU A 119 1.05 -0.26 -7.00
CA LEU A 119 1.58 -1.31 -7.88
C LEU A 119 2.98 -1.78 -7.44
N VAL A 120 3.87 -0.86 -7.09
CA VAL A 120 5.22 -1.22 -6.60
C VAL A 120 5.13 -2.03 -5.30
N ILE A 121 4.29 -1.61 -4.35
CA ILE A 121 4.07 -2.34 -3.08
C ILE A 121 3.50 -3.75 -3.37
N MET A 122 2.53 -3.86 -4.28
CA MET A 122 1.95 -5.14 -4.68
C MET A 122 2.99 -6.09 -5.27
N ILE A 123 3.82 -5.59 -6.19
CA ILE A 123 4.89 -6.38 -6.82
C ILE A 123 5.92 -6.81 -5.79
N ALA A 124 6.35 -5.90 -4.91
CA ALA A 124 7.26 -6.22 -3.80
C ALA A 124 6.71 -7.33 -2.91
N ALA A 125 5.41 -7.26 -2.57
CA ALA A 125 4.74 -8.27 -1.76
C ALA A 125 4.69 -9.65 -2.44
N ILE A 126 4.33 -9.70 -3.74
CA ILE A 126 4.31 -10.95 -4.51
C ILE A 126 5.72 -11.55 -4.58
N ILE A 127 6.71 -10.75 -4.97
CA ILE A 127 8.11 -11.19 -5.08
C ILE A 127 8.58 -11.78 -3.74
N GLN A 128 8.29 -11.10 -2.63
CA GLN A 128 8.75 -11.56 -1.33
C GLN A 128 8.08 -12.84 -0.86
N ILE A 129 6.75 -12.98 -1.05
CA ILE A 129 6.05 -14.23 -0.72
C ILE A 129 6.63 -15.40 -1.52
N VAL A 130 6.77 -15.23 -2.83
CA VAL A 130 7.32 -16.27 -3.73
C VAL A 130 8.73 -16.64 -3.28
N ARG A 131 9.62 -15.65 -3.14
CA ARG A 131 11.03 -15.89 -2.77
C ARG A 131 11.16 -16.60 -1.44
N VAL A 132 10.42 -16.17 -0.42
CA VAL A 132 10.49 -16.72 0.94
C VAL A 132 9.90 -18.15 1.00
N THR A 133 9.00 -18.50 0.09
CA THR A 133 8.46 -19.88 -0.01
C THR A 133 9.48 -20.90 -0.54
N TYR A 134 10.52 -20.43 -1.24
CA TYR A 134 11.60 -21.27 -1.77
C TYR A 134 12.89 -21.26 -0.91
N LEU A 135 12.86 -20.65 0.29
CA LEU A 135 13.96 -20.66 1.28
C LEU A 135 13.84 -21.84 2.25
#